data_AF-A0A9D8B3L3-F1
#
_entry.id   AF-A0A9D8B3L3-F1
#
_cell.length_a   1.000
_cell.length_b   1.000
_cell.length_c   1.000
_cell.angle_alpha   90.00
_cell.angle_beta   90.00
_cell.angle_gamma   90.00
#
_symmetry.space_group_name_H-M   'P 1'
#
loop_
_entity.id
_entity.type
_entity.pdbx_description
1 polymer ?
#
loop_
_entity_poly.entity_id
_entity_poly.type
_entity_poly.pdbx_seq_one_letter_code
_entity_poly.pdbx_strand_id
1 'polypeptide(L)'
;MIHCKGKKVNGEPCNAKPNAGGFCFAHDPNRKRDADRARRLGGKHRRRVLNDTPFPECDVKTAQGLTAFVESVMRETWRLESGVARSRTLGYLAQVQKGIIEVGELEERVTRLEQSIGEQKK
;
A
#
# COMPACT_ATOMS: atom_id res chain seq x y z
N MET A 1 15.50 -12.46 37.17
CA MET A 1 15.22 -11.76 35.90
C MET A 1 15.21 -10.26 36.19
N ILE A 2 16.08 -9.47 35.56
CA ILE A 2 16.20 -8.03 35.88
C ILE A 2 15.23 -7.25 34.98
N HIS A 3 14.43 -6.37 35.58
CA HIS A 3 13.44 -5.54 34.89
C HIS A 3 13.82 -4.06 34.97
N CYS A 4 13.22 -3.27 34.08
CA CYS A 4 13.36 -1.82 34.09
C CYS A 4 12.85 -1.22 35.41
N LYS A 5 13.62 -0.29 35.99
CA LYS A 5 13.24 0.48 37.19
C LYS A 5 12.11 1.49 36.97
N GLY A 6 11.69 1.71 35.73
CA GLY A 6 10.63 2.65 35.36
C GLY A 6 9.22 2.09 35.58
N LYS A 7 8.23 3.00 35.62
CA LYS A 7 6.80 2.66 35.73
C LYS A 7 6.08 3.05 34.44
N LYS A 8 5.11 2.23 34.05
CA LYS A 8 4.16 2.53 32.97
C LYS A 8 3.27 3.72 33.38
N VAL A 9 2.55 4.28 32.41
CA VAL A 9 1.59 5.39 32.62
C VAL A 9 0.48 5.00 33.61
N ASN A 10 0.06 3.73 33.65
CA ASN A 10 -0.90 3.20 34.61
C ASN A 10 -0.31 2.89 36.00
N GLY A 11 0.94 3.28 36.27
CA GLY A 11 1.61 3.10 37.56
C GLY A 11 2.26 1.73 37.78
N GLU A 12 1.97 0.74 36.93
CA GLU A 12 2.56 -0.61 37.02
C GLU A 12 4.06 -0.64 36.69
N PRO A 13 4.82 -1.61 37.23
CA PRO A 13 6.23 -1.79 36.88
C PRO A 13 6.42 -2.13 35.40
N CYS A 14 7.52 -1.65 34.82
CA CYS A 14 7.90 -1.94 33.44
C CYS A 14 8.60 -3.31 33.34
N ASN A 15 8.01 -4.24 32.59
CA ASN A 15 8.57 -5.59 32.40
C ASN A 15 9.64 -5.66 31.29
N ALA A 16 10.07 -4.54 30.74
CA ALA A 16 11.08 -4.51 29.68
C ALA A 16 12.49 -4.82 30.24
N LYS A 17 13.34 -5.43 29.41
CA LYS A 17 14.75 -5.68 29.75
C LYS A 17 15.49 -4.35 29.93
N PRO A 18 16.19 -4.14 31.06
CA PRO A 18 16.96 -2.92 31.29
C PRO A 18 18.31 -2.94 30.57
N ASN A 19 18.87 -1.76 30.35
CA ASN A 19 20.27 -1.54 30.00
C ASN A 19 21.15 -1.53 31.26
N ALA A 20 22.46 -1.26 31.10
CA ALA A 20 23.40 -1.18 32.21
C ALA A 20 23.02 -0.15 33.29
N GLY A 21 22.26 0.90 32.94
CA GLY A 21 21.74 1.90 33.87
C GLY A 21 20.46 1.47 34.63
N GLY A 22 19.93 0.27 34.37
CA GLY A 22 18.72 -0.23 35.04
C GLY A 22 17.40 0.24 34.43
N PHE A 23 17.43 0.93 33.28
CA PHE A 23 16.23 1.38 32.57
C PHE A 23 16.14 0.77 31.18
N CYS A 24 14.94 0.58 30.64
CA CYS A 24 14.76 0.22 29.23
C CYS A 24 14.91 1.47 28.36
N PHE A 25 15.05 1.29 27.04
CA PHE A 25 15.18 2.40 26.09
C PHE A 25 14.10 3.50 26.25
N ALA A 26 12.86 3.12 26.59
CA ALA A 26 11.75 4.06 26.75
C ALA A 26 11.78 4.86 28.07
N HIS A 27 12.40 4.33 29.13
CA HIS A 27 12.44 4.94 30.46
C HIS A 27 13.81 5.48 30.86
N ASP A 28 14.85 5.28 30.04
CA ASP A 28 16.18 5.80 30.30
C ASP A 28 16.20 7.34 30.21
N PRO A 29 16.49 8.07 31.33
CA PRO A 29 16.49 9.53 31.34
C PRO A 29 17.45 10.15 30.34
N ASN A 30 18.60 9.48 30.07
CA ASN A 30 19.62 9.97 29.15
C ASN A 30 19.22 9.81 27.68
N ARG A 31 18.23 8.96 27.40
CA ARG A 31 17.74 8.69 26.04
C ARG A 31 16.33 9.21 25.79
N LYS A 32 15.81 10.09 26.65
CA LYS A 32 14.45 10.63 26.54
C LYS A 32 14.18 11.24 25.15
N ARG A 33 15.12 12.03 24.62
CA ARG A 33 15.02 12.64 23.28
C ARG A 33 14.94 11.60 22.16
N ASP A 34 15.73 10.54 22.24
CA ASP A 34 15.74 9.48 21.22
C ASP A 34 14.50 8.60 21.30
N ALA A 35 14.04 8.30 22.52
CA ALA A 35 12.79 7.58 22.75
C ALA A 35 11.57 8.38 22.23
N ASP A 36 11.53 9.69 22.45
CA ASP A 36 10.48 10.58 21.93
C ASP A 36 10.52 10.63 20.39
N ARG A 37 11.72 10.73 19.80
CA ARG A 37 11.90 10.68 18.34
C ARG A 37 11.41 9.35 17.76
N ALA A 38 11.80 8.22 18.35
CA ALA A 38 11.38 6.90 17.93
C ALA A 38 9.86 6.71 18.03
N ARG A 39 9.23 7.18 19.12
CA ARG A 39 7.77 7.18 19.27
C ARG A 39 7.08 8.02 18.19
N ARG A 40 7.61 9.21 17.88
CA ARG A 40 7.07 10.08 16.82
C ARG A 40 7.20 9.42 15.43
N LEU A 41 8.34 8.80 15.14
CA LEU A 41 8.56 8.06 13.88
C LEU A 41 7.61 6.88 13.76
N GLY A 42 7.47 6.07 14.81
CA GLY A 42 6.50 4.96 14.85
C GLY A 42 5.06 5.44 14.67
N GLY A 43 4.70 6.58 15.27
CA GLY A 43 3.39 7.21 15.09
C GLY A 43 3.15 7.69 13.65
N LYS A 44 4.15 8.28 13.00
CA LYS A 44 4.07 8.64 11.57
C LYS A 44 3.86 7.42 10.68
N HIS A 45 4.60 6.35 10.92
CA HIS A 45 4.46 5.10 10.16
C HIS A 45 3.12 4.38 10.42
N ARG A 46 2.51 4.57 11.60
CA ARG A 46 1.18 4.03 11.92
C ARG A 46 0.03 4.92 11.43
N ARG A 47 0.28 6.19 11.13
CA ARG A 47 -0.74 7.08 10.59
C ARG A 47 -1.06 6.64 9.16
N ARG A 48 -2.19 5.94 8.99
CA ARG A 48 -2.81 5.78 7.67
C ARG A 48 -3.27 7.17 7.25
N VAL A 49 -2.56 7.79 6.31
CA VAL A 49 -3.10 8.95 5.61
C VAL A 49 -4.28 8.41 4.81
N LEU A 50 -5.50 8.80 5.18
CA LEU A 50 -6.63 8.63 4.28
C LEU A 50 -6.32 9.54 3.10
N ASN A 51 -6.09 8.94 1.93
CA ASN A 51 -5.92 9.74 0.72
C ASN A 51 -7.28 10.39 0.44
N ASP A 52 -7.35 11.72 0.54
CA ASP A 52 -8.49 12.51 0.07
C ASP A 52 -8.53 12.59 -1.48
N THR A 53 -7.79 11.70 -2.16
CA THR A 53 -7.81 11.65 -3.62
C THR A 53 -9.17 11.09 -4.02
N PRO A 54 -9.97 11.85 -4.77
CA PRO A 54 -11.29 11.39 -5.19
C PRO A 54 -11.14 10.13 -6.03
N PHE A 55 -12.04 9.18 -5.82
CA PHE A 55 -12.11 7.98 -6.64
C PHE A 55 -12.31 8.40 -8.10
N PRO A 56 -11.57 7.82 -9.06
CA PRO A 56 -11.74 8.16 -10.48
C PRO A 56 -13.18 7.91 -10.90
N GLU A 57 -13.80 8.88 -11.56
CA GLU A 57 -15.09 8.69 -12.23
C GLU A 57 -14.88 7.77 -13.44
N CYS A 58 -15.05 6.47 -13.23
CA CYS A 58 -14.90 5.45 -14.25
C CYS A 58 -15.92 4.32 -14.04
N ASP A 59 -16.48 3.81 -15.14
CA ASP A 59 -17.32 2.63 -15.09
C ASP A 59 -16.47 1.36 -15.17
N VAL A 60 -16.15 0.81 -14.00
CA VAL A 60 -15.34 -0.41 -13.85
C VAL A 60 -15.99 -1.66 -14.46
N LYS A 61 -17.23 -1.58 -14.96
CA LYS A 61 -17.89 -2.67 -15.70
C LYS A 61 -17.50 -2.72 -17.18
N THR A 62 -16.77 -1.71 -17.67
CA THR A 62 -16.27 -1.66 -19.05
C THR A 62 -14.76 -1.88 -19.07
N ALA A 63 -14.21 -2.44 -20.16
CA ALA A 63 -12.77 -2.61 -20.31
C ALA A 63 -12.01 -1.27 -20.25
N GLN A 64 -12.58 -0.22 -20.86
CA GLN A 64 -12.02 1.13 -20.84
C GLN A 64 -12.06 1.76 -19.45
N GLY A 65 -13.19 1.67 -18.75
CA GLY A 65 -13.32 2.21 -17.41
C GLY A 65 -12.49 1.45 -16.38
N LEU A 66 -12.39 0.12 -16.50
CA LEU A 66 -11.51 -0.69 -15.66
C LEU A 66 -10.02 -0.37 -15.93
N THR A 67 -9.63 -0.11 -17.18
CA THR A 67 -8.28 0.37 -17.52
C THR A 67 -7.99 1.70 -16.85
N ALA A 68 -8.88 2.68 -16.99
CA ALA A 68 -8.73 4.00 -16.36
C ALA A 68 -8.61 3.88 -14.84
N PHE A 69 -9.39 2.99 -14.23
CA PHE A 69 -9.30 2.67 -12.81
C PHE A 69 -7.92 2.12 -12.43
N VAL A 70 -7.48 1.02 -13.07
CA VAL A 70 -6.21 0.37 -12.76
C VAL A 70 -5.04 1.34 -12.92
N GLU A 71 -5.01 2.12 -13.98
CA GLU A 71 -3.98 3.14 -14.18
C GLU A 71 -3.94 4.19 -13.06
N SER A 72 -5.11 4.66 -12.60
CA SER A 72 -5.18 5.64 -11.51
C SER A 72 -4.59 5.05 -10.22
N VAL A 73 -4.93 3.81 -9.88
CA VAL A 73 -4.42 3.12 -8.70
C VAL A 73 -2.92 2.84 -8.83
N MET A 74 -2.43 2.52 -10.04
CA MET A 74 -0.99 2.37 -10.29
C MET A 74 -0.25 3.69 -10.04
N ARG A 75 -0.78 4.82 -10.53
CA ARG A 75 -0.20 6.16 -10.30
C ARG A 75 -0.18 6.53 -8.82
N GLU A 76 -1.25 6.23 -8.08
CA GLU A 76 -1.28 6.45 -6.63
C GLU A 76 -0.30 5.55 -5.88
N THR A 77 -0.28 4.25 -6.22
CA THR A 77 0.63 3.27 -5.60
C THR A 77 2.09 3.65 -5.86
N TRP A 78 2.42 4.19 -7.03
CA TRP A 78 3.76 4.65 -7.37
C TRP A 78 4.26 5.77 -6.43
N ARG A 79 3.35 6.62 -5.93
CA ARG A 79 3.66 7.71 -4.99
C ARG A 79 3.96 7.23 -3.57
N LEU A 80 3.67 5.97 -3.24
CA LEU A 80 4.00 5.40 -1.94
C LEU A 80 5.51 5.20 -1.77
N GLU A 81 5.95 5.10 -0.51
CA GLU A 81 7.35 4.80 -0.18
C GLU A 81 7.83 3.52 -0.88
N SER A 82 9.04 3.58 -1.42
CA SER A 82 9.62 2.43 -2.11
C SER A 82 9.83 1.28 -1.14
N GLY A 83 9.32 0.11 -1.51
CA GLY A 83 9.47 -1.10 -0.74
C GLY A 83 8.86 -2.30 -1.45
N VAL A 84 9.17 -3.49 -0.94
CA VAL A 84 8.71 -4.76 -1.53
C VAL A 84 7.19 -4.82 -1.63
N ALA A 85 6.47 -4.25 -0.67
CA ALA A 85 5.01 -4.17 -0.71
C ALA A 85 4.52 -3.37 -1.93
N ARG A 86 5.07 -2.17 -2.17
CA ARG A 86 4.75 -1.34 -3.33
C ARG A 86 5.03 -2.08 -4.64
N SER A 87 6.21 -2.70 -4.75
CA SER A 87 6.59 -3.44 -5.96
C SER A 87 5.67 -4.62 -6.24
N ARG A 88 5.27 -5.37 -5.20
CA ARG A 88 4.30 -6.48 -5.34
C ARG A 88 2.94 -5.97 -5.80
N THR A 89 2.43 -4.91 -5.20
CA THR A 89 1.14 -4.30 -5.61
C THR A 89 1.20 -3.84 -7.06
N LEU A 90 2.26 -3.13 -7.48
CA LEU A 90 2.42 -2.68 -8.86
C LEU A 90 2.51 -3.86 -9.84
N GLY A 91 3.25 -4.92 -9.49
CA GLY A 91 3.33 -6.14 -10.32
C GLY A 91 1.96 -6.82 -10.49
N TYR A 92 1.18 -6.87 -9.42
CA TYR A 92 -0.19 -7.38 -9.47
C TYR A 92 -1.09 -6.52 -10.37
N LEU A 93 -1.05 -5.20 -10.22
CA LEU A 93 -1.83 -4.27 -11.06
C LEU A 93 -1.43 -4.37 -12.54
N ALA A 94 -0.13 -4.52 -12.84
CA ALA A 94 0.34 -4.74 -14.20
C ALA A 94 -0.20 -6.05 -14.80
N GLN A 95 -0.30 -7.11 -13.99
CA GLN A 95 -0.90 -8.38 -14.42
C GLN A 95 -2.40 -8.24 -14.72
N VAL A 96 -3.14 -7.46 -13.93
CA VAL A 96 -4.55 -7.13 -14.20
C VAL A 96 -4.67 -6.34 -15.50
N GLN A 97 -3.86 -5.28 -15.67
CA GLN A 97 -3.86 -4.45 -16.88
C GLN A 97 -3.56 -5.27 -18.15
N LYS A 98 -2.58 -6.17 -18.07
CA LYS A 98 -2.26 -7.10 -19.14
C LYS A 98 -3.49 -7.90 -19.57
N GLY A 99 -4.25 -8.45 -18.63
CA GLY A 99 -5.46 -9.23 -18.94
C GLY A 99 -6.53 -8.40 -19.66
N ILE A 100 -6.72 -7.13 -19.28
CA ILE A 100 -7.68 -6.24 -19.95
C ILE A 100 -7.26 -5.99 -21.40
N ILE A 101 -5.97 -5.72 -21.63
CA ILE A 101 -5.42 -5.49 -22.97
C ILE A 101 -5.58 -6.74 -23.83
N GLU A 102 -5.21 -7.92 -23.32
CA GLU A 102 -5.31 -9.17 -24.06
C GLU A 102 -6.76 -9.48 -24.48
N VAL A 103 -7.73 -9.25 -23.59
CA VAL A 103 -9.15 -9.45 -23.92
C VAL A 103 -9.61 -8.43 -24.97
N GLY A 104 -9.25 -7.16 -24.83
CA GLY A 104 -9.61 -6.12 -25.82
C GLY A 104 -9.04 -6.41 -27.21
N GLU A 105 -7.78 -6.82 -27.32
CA GLU A 105 -7.17 -7.21 -28.59
C GLU A 105 -7.88 -8.42 -29.23
N LEU A 106 -8.34 -9.38 -28.41
CA LEU A 106 -9.12 -10.53 -28.88
C LEU A 106 -10.51 -10.10 -29.37
N GLU A 107 -11.22 -9.23 -28.64
CA GLU A 107 -12.52 -8.70 -29.05
C GLU A 107 -12.43 -7.94 -30.39
N GLU A 108 -11.40 -7.12 -30.58
CA GLU A 108 -11.13 -6.43 -31.86
C GLU A 108 -10.85 -7.41 -33.00
N ARG A 109 -10.11 -8.49 -32.73
CA ARG A 109 -9.85 -9.53 -33.72
C ARG A 109 -11.12 -10.29 -34.08
N VAL A 110 -11.94 -10.66 -33.11
CA VAL A 110 -13.25 -11.32 -33.35
C VAL A 110 -14.15 -10.42 -34.18
N THR A 111 -14.28 -9.15 -33.80
CA THR A 111 -15.09 -8.16 -34.54
C THR A 111 -14.68 -8.07 -36.01
N ARG A 112 -13.37 -7.99 -36.30
CA ARG A 112 -12.86 -7.96 -37.68
C ARG A 112 -13.19 -9.24 -38.45
N LEU A 113 -13.05 -10.40 -37.83
CA LEU A 113 -13.39 -11.69 -38.45
C LEU A 113 -14.88 -11.80 -38.75
N GLU A 114 -15.73 -11.40 -37.80
CA GLU A 114 -17.19 -11.39 -37.97
C GLU A 114 -17.63 -10.47 -39.11
N GLN A 115 -16.99 -9.30 -39.26
CA GLN A 115 -17.22 -8.39 -40.39
C GLN A 115 -16.85 -9.03 -41.72
N SER A 116 -15.64 -9.61 -41.83
CA SER A 116 -15.20 -10.28 -43.07
C SER A 116 -16.10 -11.45 -43.46
N ILE A 117 -16.59 -12.23 -42.50
CA ILE A 117 -17.53 -13.34 -42.77
C ILE A 117 -18.90 -12.79 -43.19
N GLY A 118 -19.36 -11.70 -42.59
CA GLY A 118 -20.62 -11.04 -42.97
C GLY A 118 -20.58 -10.45 -44.38
N GLU A 119 -19.45 -9.90 -44.80
CA GLU A 119 -19.23 -9.37 -46.16
C GLU A 119 -19.21 -10.48 -47.22
N GLN A 120 -18.63 -11.65 -46.92
CA GLN A 120 -18.62 -12.80 -47.84
C GLN A 120 -20.00 -13.44 -48.06
N LYS A 121 -20.97 -13.18 -47.17
CA LYS A 121 -22.34 -13.69 -47.29
C LYS A 121 -23.29 -12.74 -48.05
N LYS A 122 -22.84 -11.53 -48.41
CA LYS A 122 -23.58 -10.59 -49.26
C LYS A 122 -23.20 -10.75 -50.72
#